data_AF-A0AAU2V7B0-F1
#
_entry.id   AF-A0AAU2V7B0-F1
#
_cell.length_a   1.000
_cell.length_b   1.000
_cell.length_c   1.000
_cell.angle_alpha   90.00
_cell.angle_beta   90.00
_cell.angle_gamma   90.00
#
_symmetry.space_group_name_H-M   'P 1'
#
loop_
_entity.id
_entity.type
_entity.pdbx_description
1 polymer ?
#
loop_
_entity_poly.entity_id
_entity_poly.type
_entity_poly.pdbx_seq_one_letter_code
_entity_poly.pdbx_strand_id
1 'polypeptide(L)' 'MSDPVRYSQTPVELPLDDGWLYGYVKPQGCGVCDALDGQARAAIQRGQHRAAYEAAEEIRAHSDGHDRTSTPAAVRG' A
#
# COMPACT_ATOMS: atom_id res chain seq x y z
N MET A 1 -24.29 -33.21 -7.68
CA MET A 1 -23.07 -32.66 -7.08
C MET A 1 -21.99 -32.83 -8.15
N SER A 2 -21.43 -31.75 -8.67
CA SER A 2 -20.46 -31.80 -9.78
C SER A 2 -19.05 -32.00 -9.24
N ASP A 3 -18.24 -32.77 -9.95
CA ASP A 3 -16.84 -32.98 -9.57
C ASP A 3 -16.03 -31.68 -9.69
N PRO A 4 -15.10 -31.41 -8.74
CA PRO A 4 -14.29 -30.21 -8.76
C PRO A 4 -13.31 -30.21 -9.93
N VAL A 5 -13.25 -29.08 -10.63
CA VAL A 5 -12.31 -28.85 -11.74
C VAL A 5 -10.89 -28.82 -11.17
N ARG A 6 -9.99 -29.62 -11.76
CA ARG A 6 -8.56 -29.55 -11.49
C ARG A 6 -7.86 -28.78 -12.61
N TYR A 7 -7.08 -27.78 -12.25
CA TYR A 7 -6.22 -27.08 -13.20
C TYR A 7 -5.05 -27.98 -13.58
N SER A 8 -4.79 -28.12 -14.88
CA SER A 8 -3.69 -28.93 -15.44
C SER A 8 -2.34 -28.20 -15.45
N GLN A 9 -2.36 -26.89 -15.20
CA GLN A 9 -1.18 -26.04 -15.20
C GLN A 9 -0.49 -26.09 -13.84
N THR A 10 0.84 -26.12 -13.85
CA THR A 10 1.65 -25.94 -12.65
C THR A 10 1.39 -24.54 -12.07
N PRO A 11 1.18 -24.40 -10.76
CA PRO A 11 1.05 -23.09 -10.13
C PRO A 11 2.26 -22.22 -10.45
N VAL A 12 2.01 -20.97 -10.85
CA VAL A 12 3.06 -19.96 -11.01
C VAL A 12 3.27 -19.30 -9.66
N GLU A 13 4.50 -19.34 -9.17
CA GLU A 13 4.90 -18.59 -7.98
C GLU A 13 5.11 -17.13 -8.37
N LEU A 14 4.26 -16.25 -7.85
CA LEU A 14 4.42 -14.80 -8.01
C LEU A 14 5.38 -14.31 -6.93
N PRO A 15 6.44 -13.55 -7.28
CA PRO A 15 7.24 -12.87 -6.27
C PRO A 15 6.30 -11.90 -5.55
N LEU A 16 6.11 -12.15 -4.25
CA LEU A 16 5.51 -11.15 -3.39
C LEU A 16 6.60 -10.11 -3.15
N ASP A 17 6.67 -9.09 -4.00
CA ASP A 17 7.48 -7.93 -3.71
C ASP A 17 7.04 -7.39 -2.34
N ASP A 18 7.98 -6.99 -1.48
CA ASP A 18 7.68 -6.46 -0.13
C ASP A 18 6.66 -5.31 -0.15
N GLY A 19 6.51 -4.66 -1.31
CA GLY A 19 5.52 -3.62 -1.58
C GLY A 19 4.09 -4.10 -1.85
N TRP A 20 3.79 -5.39 -1.94
CA TRP A 20 2.39 -5.81 -2.18
C TRP A 20 1.55 -5.77 -0.89
N LEU A 21 2.12 -6.22 0.23
CA LEU A 21 1.41 -6.24 1.51
C LEU A 21 1.42 -4.88 2.23
N TYR A 22 2.53 -4.15 2.12
CA TYR A 22 2.71 -2.82 2.73
C TYR A 22 2.65 -1.68 1.71
N GLY A 23 2.21 -1.96 0.49
CA GLY A 23 2.14 -0.97 -0.58
C GLY A 23 1.08 0.08 -0.32
N TYR A 24 1.51 1.33 -0.21
CA TYR A 24 0.63 2.49 -0.20
C TYR A 24 1.27 3.64 -0.98
N VAL A 25 0.41 4.50 -1.51
CA VAL A 25 0.81 5.81 -2.04
C VAL A 25 0.28 6.84 -1.07
N LYS A 26 1.17 7.61 -0.46
CA LYS A 26 0.80 8.72 0.40
C LYS A 26 0.88 10.06 -0.33
N PRO A 27 -0.09 10.96 -0.12
CA PRO A 27 -0.01 12.33 -0.59
C PRO A 27 1.07 13.11 0.19
N GLN A 28 1.68 14.09 -0.47
CA GLN A 28 2.68 14.95 0.17
C GLN A 28 1.98 16.01 1.02
N GLY A 29 2.56 16.33 2.19
CA GLY A 29 2.08 17.41 3.05
C GLY A 29 0.91 17.05 3.96
N CYS A 30 0.49 15.77 4.01
CA CYS A 30 -0.45 15.30 5.01
C CYS A 30 0.28 14.76 6.25
N GLY A 31 0.19 15.49 7.37
CA GLY A 31 0.83 15.10 8.62
C GLY A 31 0.36 13.74 9.17
N VAL A 32 -0.89 13.34 8.92
CA VAL A 32 -1.41 12.02 9.32
C VAL A 32 -0.74 10.92 8.49
N CYS A 33 -0.73 11.06 7.16
CA CYS A 33 -0.07 10.08 6.30
C CYS A 33 1.45 10.02 6.51
N ASP A 34 2.09 11.14 6.87
CA ASP A 34 3.52 11.18 7.20
C ASP A 34 3.82 10.45 8.52
N ALA A 35 2.96 10.62 9.52
CA ALA A 35 3.10 9.89 10.78
C ALA A 35 2.89 8.38 10.58
N LEU A 36 1.88 7.99 9.81
CA LEU A 36 1.59 6.59 9.49
C LEU A 36 2.70 5.96 8.64
N ASP A 37 3.31 6.69 7.69
CA ASP A 37 4.49 6.23 6.92
C ASP A 37 5.67 5.90 7.85
N GLY A 38 5.93 6.79 8.82
CA GLY A 38 6.94 6.55 9.84
C GLY A 38 6.65 5.31 10.68
N GLN A 39 5.40 5.12 11.11
CA GLN A 39 4.97 3.95 11.89
C GLN A 39 5.08 2.65 11.08
N ALA A 40 4.61 2.64 9.83
CA ALA A 40 4.69 1.49 8.95
C ALA A 40 6.15 1.07 8.71
N ARG A 41 7.04 2.02 8.42
CA ARG A 41 8.47 1.75 8.23
C ARG A 41 9.13 1.20 9.50
N ALA A 42 8.83 1.79 10.65
CA ALA A 42 9.37 1.32 11.92
C ALA A 42 8.86 -0.08 12.28
N ALA A 43 7.59 -0.39 11.98
CA ALA A 43 7.01 -1.71 12.16
C ALA A 43 7.65 -2.75 11.25
N ILE A 44 7.91 -2.43 9.98
CA ILE A 44 8.63 -3.30 9.03
C ILE A 44 10.03 -3.62 9.56
N GLN A 45 10.78 -2.60 10.01
CA GLN A 45 12.13 -2.79 10.56
C GLN A 45 12.15 -3.66 11.82
N ARG A 46 11.06 -3.68 12.59
CA ARG A 46 10.92 -4.48 13.81
C ARG A 46 10.28 -5.86 13.57
N GLY A 47 9.94 -6.21 12.33
CA GLY A 47 9.22 -7.45 12.01
C GLY A 47 7.78 -7.49 12.52
N GLN A 48 7.20 -6.32 12.83
CA GLN A 48 5.83 -6.18 13.34
C GLN A 48 4.83 -6.11 12.17
N HIS A 49 4.69 -7.21 11.44
CA HIS A 49 3.93 -7.27 10.18
C HIS A 49 2.48 -6.79 10.29
N ARG A 50 1.79 -7.09 11.41
CA ARG A 50 0.42 -6.62 11.65
C ARG A 50 0.33 -5.10 11.75
N ALA A 51 1.22 -4.48 12.53
CA ALA A 51 1.24 -3.03 12.71
C ALA A 51 1.63 -2.31 11.40
N ALA A 52 2.54 -2.90 10.62
CA ALA A 52 2.89 -2.38 9.31
C ALA A 52 1.70 -2.43 8.33
N TYR A 53 0.91 -3.51 8.37
CA TYR A 53 -0.30 -3.66 7.56
C TYR A 53 -1.39 -2.67 7.98
N GLU A 54 -1.67 -2.53 9.28
CA GLU A 54 -2.69 -1.61 9.81
C GLU A 54 -2.36 -0.16 9.41
N ALA A 55 -1.12 0.29 9.58
CA ALA A 55 -0.70 1.61 9.14
C ALA A 55 -0.83 1.81 7.61
N ALA A 56 -0.47 0.80 6.81
CA ALA A 56 -0.64 0.85 5.35
C ALA A 56 -2.12 0.87 4.92
N GLU A 57 -3.00 0.20 5.65
CA GLU A 57 -4.45 0.22 5.44
C GLU A 57 -5.04 1.59 5.77
N GLU A 58 -4.64 2.19 6.90
CA GLU A 58 -5.07 3.52 7.27
C GLU A 58 -4.62 4.58 6.26
N ILE A 59 -3.39 4.51 5.73
CA ILE A 59 -2.94 5.45 4.67
C ILE A 59 -3.81 5.33 3.41
N ARG A 60 -4.25 4.11 3.05
CA ARG A 60 -5.10 3.88 1.87
C ARG A 60 -6.54 4.35 2.11
N ALA A 61 -7.05 4.16 3.31
CA ALA A 61 -8.40 4.56 3.70
C ALA A 61 -8.52 6.07 3.99
N HIS A 62 -7.41 6.71 4.36
CA HIS A 62 -7.36 8.13 4.68
C HIS A 62 -7.62 8.94 3.41
N SER A 63 -8.88 9.35 3.23
CA SER A 63 -9.37 10.16 2.10
C SER A 63 -9.70 11.59 2.51
N ASP A 64 -9.78 11.87 3.82
CA ASP A 64 -10.07 13.20 4.35
C ASP A 64 -8.90 14.17 4.12
N GLY A 65 -9.12 15.16 3.25
CA GLY A 65 -8.19 16.27 3.01
C GLY A 65 -7.24 16.09 1.82
N HIS A 66 -7.30 14.97 1.09
CA HIS A 66 -6.52 14.79 -0.14
C HIS A 66 -7.32 15.23 -1.36
N ASP A 67 -7.41 16.54 -1.55
CA ASP A 67 -7.94 17.06 -2.80
C ASP A 67 -7.07 16.54 -3.96
N ARG A 68 -7.70 16.03 -5.03
CA ARG A 68 -7.05 15.47 -6.23
C ARG A 68 -6.24 16.49 -7.05
N THR A 69 -5.97 17.67 -6.51
CA THR A 69 -5.39 18.82 -7.20
C THR A 69 -4.00 19.16 -6.64
N SER A 70 -3.04 18.30 -6.94
CA SER A 70 -1.67 18.74 -7.16
C SER A 70 -1.14 18.10 -8.43
N THR A 71 -1.78 18.46 -9.55
CA THR A 71 -1.10 18.46 -10.84
C THR A 71 -0.01 19.52 -10.74
N PRO A 72 1.29 19.19 -10.78
CA PRO A 72 2.31 20.21 -10.90
C PRO A 72 2.06 20.97 -12.21
N ALA A 73 1.86 22.29 -12.11
CA ALA A 73 1.73 23.14 -13.28
C ALA A 73 2.95 22.90 -14.17
N ALA A 74 2.69 22.35 -15.37
CA ALA A 74 3.70 22.20 -16.40
C ALA A 74 4.27 23.59 -16.70
N VAL A 75 5.51 23.84 -16.29
CA VAL A 75 6.32 24.94 -16.79
C VAL A 75 6.44 24.76 -18.29
N ARG A 76 5.71 25.58 -19.05
CA ARG A 76 6.01 25.87 -20.45
C ARG A 76 6.86 27.14 -20.46
N GLY A 77 8.03 27.03 -21.08
CA GLY A 77 9.06 28.07 -21.15
C GLY A 77 8.75 29.22 -22.08
#